data_AF-R7HV06-F1
#
_entry.id   AF-R7HV06-F1
#
_cell.length_a   1.000
_cell.length_b   1.000
_cell.length_c   1.000
_cell.angle_alpha   90.00
_cell.angle_beta   90.00
_cell.angle_gamma   90.00
#
_symmetry.space_group_name_H-M   'P 1'
#
loop_
_entity.id
_entity.type
_entity.pdbx_description
1 polymer ?
#
loop_
_entity_poly.entity_id
_entity_poly.type
_entity_poly.pdbx_seq_one_letter_code
_entity_poly.pdbx_strand_id
1 'polypeptide(L)'
;MHINNVSQKTSLSMPIMWGIFSIIYTVALLLAYFMNVSEAASIESFCNWVKDAFNTVFAIEPDGFWMAWVLFIILPLVVYLGFILSIITRQKALKEFNSKLNLKSIDFLQGRINFNFNRPQYNFVCGYSDINSLELTVITDLVSTKYGYTTALKEIVLNFKVLNNKTFYLSNTSSFPMQTIYKIIDYTRSVNNFTYNFRGPGNTEDIKEKIDTYLNKGFKQILSNQVENNFKYLSIVLFIIGTTIAYTAKDVIESAYKNNLFIVCLPFFVMIIASFIIDIWLIADKLRERKYRG
;
A
#
# COMPACT_ATOMS: atom_id res chain seq x y z
N MET A 1 -5.17 8.37 -19.21
CA MET A 1 -4.56 7.62 -18.08
C MET A 1 -3.58 6.61 -18.65
N HIS A 2 -2.32 6.62 -18.22
CA HIS A 2 -1.31 5.64 -18.63
C HIS A 2 -1.17 4.55 -17.56
N ILE A 3 -1.21 3.28 -17.96
CA ILE A 3 -0.98 2.14 -17.07
C ILE A 3 0.19 1.31 -17.61
N ASN A 4 1.25 1.20 -16.80
CA ASN A 4 2.37 0.33 -17.12
C ASN A 4 2.06 -1.12 -16.77
N ASN A 5 2.55 -2.05 -17.59
CA ASN A 5 2.53 -3.47 -17.25
C ASN A 5 3.70 -3.78 -16.29
N VAL A 6 3.41 -3.70 -15.01
CA VAL A 6 4.33 -4.02 -13.92
C VAL A 6 3.69 -5.13 -13.10
N SER A 7 4.16 -6.34 -13.36
CA SER A 7 3.81 -7.50 -12.56
C SER A 7 4.63 -7.53 -11.27
N GLN A 8 4.21 -8.33 -10.29
CA GLN A 8 5.01 -8.57 -9.09
C GLN A 8 6.46 -9.00 -9.40
N LYS A 9 6.68 -9.80 -10.46
CA LYS A 9 8.00 -10.32 -10.85
C LYS A 9 8.91 -9.28 -11.49
N THR A 10 8.32 -8.27 -12.14
CA THR A 10 9.06 -7.19 -12.83
C THR A 10 9.16 -5.91 -11.99
N SER A 11 8.35 -5.82 -10.93
CA SER A 11 8.36 -4.73 -9.94
C SER A 11 9.72 -4.57 -9.24
N LEU A 12 10.02 -3.33 -8.86
CA LEU A 12 11.17 -2.96 -8.02
C LEU A 12 10.92 -3.20 -6.52
N SER A 13 9.71 -3.57 -6.11
CA SER A 13 9.35 -3.70 -4.69
C SER A 13 10.23 -4.69 -3.94
N MET A 14 10.49 -5.88 -4.50
CA MET A 14 11.29 -6.91 -3.84
C MET A 14 12.77 -6.51 -3.70
N PRO A 15 13.45 -5.98 -4.75
CA PRO A 15 14.79 -5.41 -4.59
C PRO A 15 14.87 -4.25 -3.60
N ILE A 16 13.90 -3.34 -3.61
CA ILE A 16 13.89 -2.20 -2.68
C ILE A 16 13.77 -2.69 -1.24
N MET A 17 12.88 -3.65 -0.97
CA MET A 17 12.73 -4.23 0.36
C MET A 17 14.03 -4.85 0.88
N TRP A 18 14.66 -5.74 0.10
CA TRP A 18 15.95 -6.32 0.49
C TRP A 18 17.06 -5.28 0.62
N GLY A 19 17.07 -4.26 -0.25
CA GLY A 19 18.02 -3.14 -0.19
C GLY A 19 17.88 -2.33 1.09
N ILE A 20 16.66 -2.03 1.54
CA ILE A 20 16.39 -1.36 2.82
C ILE A 20 16.90 -2.23 3.98
N PHE A 21 16.60 -3.53 3.98
CA PHE A 21 17.11 -4.44 5.01
C PHE A 21 18.65 -4.49 5.04
N SER A 22 19.31 -4.51 3.88
CA SER A 22 20.77 -4.41 3.78
C SER A 22 21.30 -3.13 4.39
N ILE A 23 20.72 -1.97 4.02
CA ILE A 23 21.14 -0.67 4.55
C ILE A 23 20.98 -0.61 6.07
N ILE A 24 19.83 -1.02 6.60
CA ILE A 24 19.57 -1.03 8.06
C ILE A 24 20.62 -1.87 8.77
N TYR A 25 20.90 -3.07 8.27
CA TYR A 25 21.91 -3.96 8.85
C TYR A 25 23.31 -3.33 8.81
N THR A 26 23.74 -2.82 7.65
CA THR A 26 25.07 -2.20 7.49
C THR A 26 25.21 -0.99 8.42
N VAL A 27 24.19 -0.14 8.51
CA VAL A 27 24.21 1.05 9.38
C VAL A 27 24.28 0.65 10.84
N ALA A 28 23.48 -0.33 11.29
CA ALA A 28 23.53 -0.80 12.67
C ALA A 28 24.92 -1.33 13.05
N LEU A 29 25.54 -2.10 12.15
CA LEU A 29 26.85 -2.68 12.38
C LEU A 29 27.98 -1.62 12.35
N LEU A 30 27.89 -0.64 11.45
CA LEU A 30 28.81 0.50 11.43
C LEU A 30 28.67 1.39 12.66
N LEU A 31 27.44 1.65 13.13
CA LEU A 31 27.19 2.38 14.36
C LEU A 31 27.81 1.65 15.56
N ALA A 32 27.59 0.34 15.67
CA ALA A 32 28.20 -0.48 16.71
C ALA A 32 29.74 -0.42 16.66
N TYR A 33 30.33 -0.42 15.46
CA TYR A 33 31.77 -0.24 15.29
C TYR A 33 32.23 1.15 15.78
N PHE A 34 31.64 2.23 15.28
CA PHE A 34 32.05 3.60 15.63
C PHE A 34 31.83 3.94 17.12
N MET A 35 30.88 3.29 17.78
CA MET A 35 30.67 3.47 19.23
C MET A 35 31.72 2.74 20.08
N ASN A 36 32.41 1.73 19.53
CA ASN A 36 33.33 0.87 20.28
C ASN A 36 34.79 1.00 19.82
N VAL A 37 35.07 1.73 18.74
CA VAL A 37 36.44 1.94 18.27
C VAL A 37 37.10 3.06 19.08
N SER A 38 38.24 2.76 19.68
CA SER A 38 39.10 3.74 20.39
C SER A 38 40.25 4.26 19.52
N GLU A 39 40.52 3.60 18.40
CA GLU A 39 41.60 3.90 17.46
C GLU A 39 41.09 4.56 16.17
N ALA A 40 42.00 5.01 15.32
CA ALA A 40 41.64 5.59 14.03
C ALA A 40 40.84 4.60 13.17
N ALA A 41 39.67 5.04 12.70
CA ALA A 41 38.78 4.19 11.90
C ALA A 41 39.43 3.80 10.57
N SER A 42 39.53 2.50 10.32
CA SER A 42 40.07 1.92 9.09
C SER A 42 39.38 0.60 8.76
N ILE A 43 39.50 0.12 7.52
CA ILE A 43 38.94 -1.18 7.11
C ILE A 43 39.55 -2.31 7.94
N GLU A 44 40.84 -2.25 8.20
CA GLU A 44 41.54 -3.24 9.03
C GLU A 44 41.03 -3.22 10.48
N SER A 45 40.90 -2.03 11.07
CA SER A 45 40.33 -1.84 12.41
C SER A 45 38.90 -2.39 12.49
N PHE A 46 38.09 -2.16 11.47
CA PHE A 46 36.73 -2.71 11.38
C PHE A 46 36.74 -4.25 11.31
N CYS A 47 37.57 -4.87 10.46
CA CYS A 47 37.66 -6.32 10.36
C CYS A 47 38.12 -6.96 11.68
N ASN A 48 39.08 -6.34 12.38
CA ASN A 48 39.54 -6.80 13.68
C ASN A 48 38.43 -6.68 14.72
N TRP A 49 37.72 -5.55 14.76
CA TRP A 49 36.57 -5.37 15.65
C TRP A 49 35.47 -6.41 15.42
N VAL A 50 35.13 -6.72 14.16
CA VAL A 50 34.12 -7.77 13.86
C VAL A 50 34.57 -9.12 14.42
N LYS A 51 35.85 -9.47 14.27
CA LYS A 51 36.40 -10.73 14.79
C LYS A 51 36.35 -10.78 16.31
N ASP A 52 36.70 -9.70 16.98
CA ASP A 52 36.69 -9.61 18.43
C ASP A 52 35.25 -9.61 18.98
N ALA A 53 34.33 -8.90 18.33
CA ALA A 53 32.91 -8.91 18.67
C ALA A 53 32.30 -10.30 18.50
N PHE A 54 32.64 -11.02 17.43
CA PHE A 54 32.22 -12.40 17.22
C PHE A 54 32.68 -13.31 18.37
N ASN A 55 33.97 -13.27 18.71
CA ASN A 55 34.54 -14.10 19.77
C ASN A 55 33.96 -13.74 21.15
N THR A 56 33.68 -12.45 21.37
CA THR A 56 33.08 -11.95 22.62
C THR A 56 31.66 -12.48 22.80
N VAL A 57 30.81 -12.35 21.77
CA VAL A 57 29.43 -12.90 21.79
C VAL A 57 29.47 -14.41 21.95
N PHE A 58 30.42 -15.09 21.29
CA PHE A 58 30.62 -16.52 21.39
C PHE A 58 30.94 -16.99 22.83
N ALA A 59 31.75 -16.22 23.56
CA ALA A 59 32.28 -16.62 24.87
C ALA A 59 31.42 -16.20 26.07
N ILE A 60 30.68 -15.10 25.95
CA ILE A 60 30.00 -14.46 27.10
C ILE A 60 28.52 -14.88 27.21
N GLU A 61 27.84 -15.12 26.09
CA GLU A 61 26.41 -15.41 26.10
C GLU A 61 26.12 -16.91 26.30
N PRO A 62 25.08 -17.30 27.07
CA PRO A 62 24.69 -18.71 27.24
C PRO A 62 24.39 -19.45 25.92
N ASP A 63 23.84 -18.73 24.94
CA ASP A 63 23.61 -19.21 23.56
C ASP A 63 24.59 -18.56 22.55
N GLY A 64 25.76 -18.11 23.05
CA GLY A 64 26.72 -17.28 22.32
C GLY A 64 27.22 -17.89 21.02
N PHE A 65 27.37 -19.21 20.96
CA PHE A 65 27.66 -19.94 19.72
C PHE A 65 26.63 -19.59 18.63
N TRP A 66 25.34 -19.84 18.89
CA TRP A 66 24.31 -19.62 17.88
C TRP A 66 24.13 -18.14 17.57
N MET A 67 24.17 -17.26 18.57
CA MET A 67 24.00 -15.82 18.38
C MET A 67 25.11 -15.20 17.53
N ALA A 68 26.37 -15.55 17.78
CA ALA A 68 27.51 -15.02 17.02
C ALA A 68 27.43 -15.43 15.54
N TRP A 69 27.13 -16.70 15.27
CA TRP A 69 26.94 -17.19 13.90
C TRP A 69 25.77 -16.53 13.19
N VAL A 70 24.64 -16.35 13.88
CA VAL A 70 23.46 -15.67 13.30
C VAL A 70 23.79 -14.21 12.95
N LEU A 71 24.32 -13.43 13.89
CA LEU A 71 24.50 -11.99 13.75
C LEU A 71 25.57 -11.60 12.71
N PHE A 72 26.70 -12.32 12.70
CA PHE A 72 27.88 -11.92 11.92
C PHE A 72 28.09 -12.72 10.64
N ILE A 73 27.44 -13.87 10.48
CA ILE A 73 27.63 -14.75 9.32
C ILE A 73 26.31 -14.99 8.58
N ILE A 74 25.32 -15.59 9.23
CA ILE A 74 24.08 -16.03 8.56
C ILE A 74 23.24 -14.84 8.13
N LEU A 75 22.98 -13.88 9.02
CA LEU A 75 22.14 -12.72 8.74
C LEU A 75 22.71 -11.85 7.60
N PRO A 76 24.00 -11.44 7.60
CA PRO A 76 24.56 -10.71 6.46
C PRO A 76 24.48 -11.53 5.17
N LEU A 77 24.77 -12.83 5.22
CA LEU A 77 24.71 -13.70 4.04
C LEU A 77 23.29 -13.76 3.46
N VAL A 78 22.26 -13.94 4.29
CA VAL A 78 20.85 -13.95 3.87
C VAL A 78 20.44 -12.60 3.29
N VAL A 79 20.83 -11.50 3.93
CA VAL A 79 20.44 -10.16 3.52
C VAL A 79 21.07 -9.77 2.18
N TYR A 80 22.38 -9.95 2.02
CA TYR A 80 23.07 -9.58 0.78
C TYR A 80 22.77 -10.57 -0.36
N LEU A 81 22.71 -11.88 -0.10
CA LEU A 81 22.29 -12.84 -1.13
C LEU A 81 20.83 -12.62 -1.52
N GLY A 82 19.95 -12.35 -0.57
CA GLY A 82 18.55 -12.00 -0.83
C GLY A 82 18.43 -10.80 -1.76
N PHE A 83 19.22 -9.74 -1.51
CA PHE A 83 19.30 -8.57 -2.38
C PHE A 83 19.81 -8.91 -3.78
N ILE A 84 20.94 -9.61 -3.91
CA ILE A 84 21.50 -10.01 -5.21
C ILE A 84 20.53 -10.89 -5.99
N LEU A 85 19.96 -11.91 -5.36
CA LEU A 85 18.99 -12.81 -5.97
C LEU A 85 17.73 -12.07 -6.41
N SER A 86 17.24 -11.11 -5.62
CA SER A 86 16.09 -10.27 -6.00
C SER A 86 16.36 -9.44 -7.26
N ILE A 87 17.59 -8.93 -7.44
CA ILE A 87 18.01 -8.21 -8.65
C ILE A 87 18.10 -9.17 -9.83
N ILE A 88 18.76 -10.33 -9.66
CA ILE A 88 18.93 -11.31 -10.75
C ILE A 88 17.57 -11.84 -11.22
N THR A 89 16.69 -12.21 -10.29
CA THR A 89 15.34 -12.71 -10.61
C THR A 89 14.53 -11.66 -11.37
N ARG A 90 14.57 -10.40 -10.92
CA ARG A 90 13.95 -9.28 -11.64
C ARG A 90 14.56 -9.08 -13.03
N GLN A 91 15.88 -9.11 -13.17
CA GLN A 91 16.53 -8.97 -14.48
C GLN A 91 16.16 -10.10 -15.44
N LYS A 92 16.11 -11.34 -14.96
CA LYS A 92 15.62 -12.49 -15.75
C LYS A 92 14.17 -12.28 -16.18
N ALA A 93 13.30 -11.86 -15.26
CA ALA A 93 11.90 -11.56 -15.56
C ALA A 93 11.75 -10.43 -16.58
N LEU A 94 12.55 -9.36 -16.49
CA LEU A 94 12.56 -8.26 -17.47
C LEU A 94 13.08 -8.69 -18.83
N LYS A 95 14.14 -9.52 -18.88
CA LYS A 95 14.65 -10.07 -20.14
C LYS A 95 13.61 -10.95 -20.83
N GLU A 96 12.96 -11.83 -20.07
CA GLU A 96 11.89 -12.68 -20.59
C GLU A 96 10.66 -11.85 -21.03
N PHE A 97 10.32 -10.82 -20.26
CA PHE A 97 9.23 -9.90 -20.60
C PHE A 97 9.52 -9.18 -21.93
N ASN A 98 10.74 -8.69 -22.12
CA ASN A 98 11.15 -7.96 -23.32
C ASN A 98 11.39 -8.85 -24.54
N SER A 99 11.78 -10.12 -24.35
CA SER A 99 12.03 -11.04 -25.47
C SER A 99 10.73 -11.51 -26.12
N LYS A 100 9.67 -11.69 -25.33
CA LYS A 100 8.33 -12.07 -25.78
C LYS A 100 7.52 -10.86 -26.26
N LEU A 101 6.51 -11.11 -27.10
CA LEU A 101 5.55 -10.09 -27.51
C LEU A 101 4.57 -9.81 -26.38
N ASN A 102 4.98 -8.98 -25.43
CA ASN A 102 4.16 -8.56 -24.30
C ASN A 102 3.71 -7.12 -24.45
N LEU A 103 2.54 -6.86 -23.86
CA LEU A 103 1.99 -5.52 -23.73
C LEU A 103 2.77 -4.77 -22.65
N LYS A 104 3.48 -3.70 -23.01
CA LYS A 104 4.30 -2.87 -22.12
C LYS A 104 3.45 -1.92 -21.29
N SER A 105 2.46 -1.30 -21.92
CA SER A 105 1.58 -0.32 -21.28
C SER A 105 0.30 -0.13 -22.08
N ILE A 106 -0.69 0.49 -21.43
CA ILE A 106 -1.94 0.91 -22.05
C ILE A 106 -2.17 2.39 -21.76
N ASP A 107 -2.52 3.14 -22.80
CA ASP A 107 -3.00 4.51 -22.68
C ASP A 107 -4.49 4.57 -22.90
N PHE A 108 -5.23 4.87 -21.84
CA PHE A 108 -6.63 5.26 -21.91
C PHE A 108 -6.72 6.73 -22.29
N LEU A 109 -7.17 7.02 -23.51
CA LEU A 109 -7.40 8.37 -24.01
C LEU A 109 -8.90 8.62 -24.15
N GLN A 110 -9.29 9.87 -24.42
CA GLN A 110 -10.68 10.19 -24.70
C GLN A 110 -11.09 9.57 -26.04
N GLY A 111 -12.03 8.63 -26.02
CA GLY A 111 -12.55 7.93 -27.21
C GLY A 111 -11.73 6.73 -27.73
N ARG A 112 -10.50 6.50 -27.26
CA ARG A 112 -9.65 5.39 -27.74
C ARG A 112 -8.70 4.84 -26.68
N ILE A 113 -8.21 3.63 -26.92
CA ILE A 113 -7.16 2.98 -26.12
C ILE A 113 -5.96 2.67 -27.02
N ASN A 114 -4.76 3.06 -26.56
CA ASN A 114 -3.52 2.64 -27.22
C ASN A 114 -2.91 1.46 -26.46
N PHE A 115 -2.62 0.39 -27.21
CA PHE A 115 -1.93 -0.79 -26.70
C PHE A 115 -0.47 -0.72 -27.15
N ASN A 116 0.42 -0.44 -26.19
CA ASN A 116 1.85 -0.30 -26.45
C ASN A 116 2.58 -1.59 -26.09
N PHE A 117 3.13 -2.29 -27.06
CA PHE A 117 3.92 -3.51 -26.88
C PHE A 117 5.40 -3.20 -26.68
N ASN A 118 6.15 -4.18 -26.19
CA ASN A 118 7.61 -4.08 -26.10
C ASN A 118 8.27 -3.89 -27.48
N ARG A 119 7.61 -4.39 -28.53
CA ARG A 119 8.01 -4.19 -29.93
C ARG A 119 7.04 -3.18 -30.57
N PRO A 120 7.50 -1.94 -30.86
CA PRO A 120 6.62 -0.86 -31.34
C PRO A 120 5.85 -1.18 -32.62
N GLN A 121 6.37 -2.08 -33.45
CA GLN A 121 5.74 -2.54 -34.70
C GLN A 121 4.38 -3.21 -34.49
N TYR A 122 4.11 -3.70 -33.28
CA TYR A 122 2.86 -4.36 -32.91
C TYR A 122 1.92 -3.45 -32.10
N ASN A 123 2.32 -2.18 -31.89
CA ASN A 123 1.44 -1.21 -31.25
C ASN A 123 0.19 -1.02 -32.09
N PHE A 124 -0.95 -0.98 -31.43
CA PHE A 124 -2.20 -0.69 -32.11
C PHE A 124 -3.10 0.18 -31.24
N VAL A 125 -4.06 0.81 -31.90
CA VAL A 125 -5.04 1.70 -31.29
C VAL A 125 -6.41 1.18 -31.67
N CYS A 126 -7.33 1.14 -30.71
CA CYS A 126 -8.73 0.81 -31.00
C CYS A 126 -9.67 1.76 -30.25
N GLY A 127 -10.90 1.91 -30.75
CA GLY A 127 -11.97 2.57 -30.04
C GLY A 127 -12.42 1.73 -28.83
N TYR A 128 -13.15 2.34 -27.90
CA TYR A 128 -13.76 1.58 -26.80
C TYR A 128 -14.85 0.62 -27.29
N SER A 129 -15.55 0.97 -28.37
CA SER A 129 -16.54 0.13 -29.05
C SER A 129 -15.96 -1.16 -29.63
N ASP A 130 -14.66 -1.15 -29.94
CA ASP A 130 -13.95 -2.26 -30.58
C ASP A 130 -13.51 -3.34 -29.58
N ILE A 131 -13.76 -3.10 -28.29
CA ILE A 131 -13.43 -4.00 -27.19
C ILE A 131 -14.67 -4.84 -26.88
N ASN A 132 -14.58 -6.13 -27.16
CA ASN A 132 -15.67 -7.08 -26.93
C ASN A 132 -15.93 -7.30 -25.44
N SER A 133 -14.85 -7.42 -24.67
CA SER A 133 -14.94 -7.52 -23.21
C SER A 133 -13.67 -7.04 -22.53
N LEU A 134 -13.83 -6.46 -21.34
CA LEU A 134 -12.77 -6.12 -20.42
C LEU A 134 -13.08 -6.73 -19.06
N GLU A 135 -12.18 -7.59 -18.57
CA GLU A 135 -12.26 -8.14 -17.22
C GLU A 135 -11.18 -7.49 -16.33
N LEU A 136 -11.61 -6.91 -15.22
CA LEU A 136 -10.77 -6.39 -14.16
C LEU A 136 -10.64 -7.44 -13.05
N THR A 137 -9.48 -8.08 -12.91
CA THR A 137 -9.19 -8.98 -11.79
C THR A 137 -8.36 -8.26 -10.73
N VAL A 138 -8.91 -8.13 -9.52
CA VAL A 138 -8.24 -7.51 -8.37
C VAL A 138 -7.65 -8.61 -7.50
N ILE A 139 -6.31 -8.66 -7.42
CA ILE A 139 -5.58 -9.64 -6.62
C ILE A 139 -5.31 -9.06 -5.24
N THR A 140 -5.73 -9.79 -4.22
CA THR A 140 -5.59 -9.44 -2.81
C THR A 140 -4.57 -10.33 -2.11
N ASP A 141 -4.04 -9.85 -1.00
CA ASP A 141 -3.15 -10.59 -0.11
C ASP A 141 -3.46 -10.26 1.35
N LEU A 142 -3.03 -11.13 2.27
CA LEU A 142 -3.15 -10.90 3.70
C LEU A 142 -1.83 -10.34 4.23
N VAL A 143 -1.88 -9.14 4.79
CA VAL A 143 -0.74 -8.50 5.42
C VAL A 143 -0.92 -8.58 6.93
N SER A 144 0.05 -9.21 7.59
CA SER A 144 0.11 -9.24 9.05
C SER A 144 0.49 -7.86 9.58
N THR A 145 -0.31 -7.35 10.51
CA THR A 145 -0.06 -6.12 11.25
C THR A 145 -0.07 -6.43 12.74
N LYS A 146 0.44 -5.50 13.57
CA LYS A 146 0.40 -5.61 15.03
C LYS A 146 -1.01 -5.84 15.59
N TYR A 147 -2.04 -5.46 14.84
CA TYR A 147 -3.45 -5.56 15.23
C TYR A 147 -4.19 -6.73 14.55
N GLY A 148 -3.48 -7.62 13.87
CA GLY A 148 -4.03 -8.77 13.15
C GLY A 148 -3.79 -8.71 11.64
N TYR A 149 -4.49 -9.56 10.89
CA TYR A 149 -4.37 -9.63 9.44
C TYR A 149 -5.28 -8.60 8.78
N THR A 150 -4.72 -7.83 7.86
CA THR A 150 -5.47 -6.86 7.04
C THR A 150 -5.36 -7.25 5.57
N THR A 151 -6.42 -6.98 4.81
CA THR A 151 -6.39 -7.26 3.36
C THR A 151 -5.71 -6.12 2.62
N ALA A 152 -4.69 -6.45 1.84
CA ALA A 152 -4.00 -5.51 0.98
C ALA A 152 -4.31 -5.80 -0.50
N LEU A 153 -4.52 -4.74 -1.27
CA LEU A 153 -4.62 -4.80 -2.73
C LEU A 153 -3.21 -4.92 -3.31
N LYS A 154 -2.89 -6.07 -3.90
CA LYS A 154 -1.53 -6.41 -4.36
C LYS A 154 -1.31 -6.07 -5.81
N GLU A 155 -2.25 -6.44 -6.67
CA GLU A 155 -2.10 -6.30 -8.12
C GLU A 155 -3.47 -6.15 -8.79
N ILE A 156 -3.52 -5.33 -9.83
CA ILE A 156 -4.67 -5.16 -10.70
C ILE A 156 -4.32 -5.78 -12.05
N VAL A 157 -5.10 -6.76 -12.48
CA VAL A 157 -4.94 -7.42 -13.78
C VAL A 157 -6.11 -7.03 -14.68
N LEU A 158 -5.81 -6.63 -15.90
CA LEU A 158 -6.77 -6.26 -16.93
C LEU A 158 -6.67 -7.25 -18.09
N ASN A 159 -7.78 -7.93 -18.39
CA ASN A 159 -7.88 -8.85 -19.51
C ASN A 159 -8.78 -8.22 -20.58
N PHE A 160 -8.19 -7.85 -21.71
CA PHE A 160 -8.90 -7.27 -22.85
C PHE A 160 -9.16 -8.35 -23.88
N LYS A 161 -10.40 -8.43 -24.38
CA LYS A 161 -10.76 -9.19 -25.58
C LYS A 161 -11.19 -8.20 -26.65
N VAL A 162 -10.40 -8.09 -27.70
CA VAL A 162 -10.63 -7.14 -28.81
C VAL A 162 -11.32 -7.89 -29.97
N LEU A 163 -11.91 -7.15 -30.92
CA LEU A 163 -12.36 -7.68 -32.21
C LEU A 163 -11.31 -8.64 -32.80
N ASN A 164 -11.75 -9.81 -33.29
CA ASN A 164 -10.96 -11.00 -33.66
C ASN A 164 -10.51 -11.92 -32.51
N ASN A 165 -11.16 -11.86 -31.34
CA ASN A 165 -10.91 -12.76 -30.19
C ASN A 165 -9.48 -12.76 -29.66
N LYS A 166 -8.66 -11.77 -30.02
CA LYS A 166 -7.32 -11.61 -29.44
C LYS A 166 -7.46 -11.16 -28.00
N THR A 167 -6.76 -11.86 -27.11
CA THR A 167 -6.75 -11.56 -25.67
C THR A 167 -5.43 -10.92 -25.28
N PHE A 168 -5.50 -9.78 -24.60
CA PHE A 168 -4.33 -9.08 -24.07
C PHE A 168 -4.44 -8.95 -22.55
N TYR A 169 -3.30 -9.08 -21.88
CA TYR A 169 -3.23 -9.08 -20.42
C TYR A 169 -2.29 -7.97 -19.98
N LEU A 170 -2.72 -7.17 -19.02
CA LEU A 170 -1.89 -6.17 -18.36
C LEU A 170 -2.00 -6.33 -16.85
N SER A 171 -0.86 -6.44 -16.17
CA SER A 171 -0.78 -6.43 -14.71
C SER A 171 -0.21 -5.11 -14.21
N ASN A 172 -0.74 -4.58 -13.12
CA ASN A 172 -0.26 -3.35 -12.50
C ASN A 172 -0.30 -3.41 -10.98
N THR A 173 0.85 -3.18 -10.35
CA THR A 173 0.97 -2.97 -8.90
C THR A 173 0.95 -1.46 -8.60
N SER A 174 -0.23 -0.88 -8.44
CA SER A 174 -0.41 0.56 -8.19
C SER A 174 -0.22 0.92 -6.71
N SER A 175 0.39 2.09 -6.44
CA SER A 175 0.48 2.67 -5.10
C SER A 175 -0.89 3.16 -4.55
N PHE A 176 -1.82 3.50 -5.45
CA PHE A 176 -3.17 3.95 -5.11
C PHE A 176 -4.20 3.08 -5.84
N PRO A 177 -4.38 1.83 -5.40
CA PRO A 177 -5.10 0.81 -6.16
C PRO A 177 -6.58 1.18 -6.36
N MET A 178 -7.27 1.70 -5.34
CA MET A 178 -8.68 2.06 -5.47
C MET A 178 -8.92 3.22 -6.44
N GLN A 179 -8.07 4.25 -6.40
CA GLN A 179 -8.15 5.36 -7.35
C GLN A 179 -7.89 4.89 -8.79
N THR A 180 -7.00 3.90 -8.96
CA THR A 180 -6.69 3.28 -10.24
C THR A 180 -7.90 2.50 -10.76
N ILE A 181 -8.54 1.69 -9.91
CA ILE A 181 -9.77 0.96 -10.22
C ILE A 181 -10.88 1.91 -10.67
N TYR A 182 -11.15 2.99 -9.92
CA TYR A 182 -12.18 3.95 -10.31
C TYR A 182 -11.92 4.62 -11.65
N LYS A 183 -10.66 5.00 -11.91
CA LYS A 183 -10.31 5.59 -13.21
C LYS A 183 -10.49 4.57 -14.35
N ILE A 184 -10.07 3.31 -14.15
CA ILE A 184 -10.29 2.24 -15.13
C ILE A 184 -11.78 2.15 -15.44
N ILE A 185 -12.63 2.04 -14.41
CA ILE A 185 -14.09 1.97 -14.57
C ILE A 185 -14.63 3.17 -15.36
N ASP A 186 -14.18 4.40 -15.05
CA ASP A 186 -14.61 5.60 -15.78
C ASP A 186 -14.26 5.57 -17.26
N TYR A 187 -13.03 5.19 -17.61
CA TYR A 187 -12.62 5.09 -19.02
C TYR A 187 -13.33 3.94 -19.73
N THR A 188 -13.72 2.89 -19.02
CA THR A 188 -14.26 1.66 -19.62
C THR A 188 -15.77 1.61 -19.66
N ARG A 189 -16.47 2.68 -19.26
CA ARG A 189 -17.94 2.75 -19.34
C ARG A 189 -18.48 2.56 -20.76
N SER A 190 -17.69 2.93 -21.77
CA SER A 190 -18.04 2.80 -23.19
C SER A 190 -17.60 1.47 -23.81
N VAL A 191 -17.08 0.53 -23.02
CA VAL A 191 -16.74 -0.83 -23.47
C VAL A 191 -18.00 -1.70 -23.42
N ASN A 192 -18.17 -2.60 -24.39
CA ASN A 192 -19.39 -3.40 -24.54
C ASN A 192 -19.68 -4.26 -23.29
N ASN A 193 -18.69 -4.98 -22.78
CA ASN A 193 -18.83 -5.85 -21.61
C ASN A 193 -17.70 -5.61 -20.62
N PHE A 194 -17.97 -4.89 -19.53
CA PHE A 194 -17.05 -4.75 -18.40
C PHE A 194 -17.45 -5.72 -17.29
N THR A 195 -16.51 -6.55 -16.84
CA THR A 195 -16.68 -7.42 -15.66
C THR A 195 -15.53 -7.20 -14.69
N TYR A 196 -15.76 -7.49 -13.41
CA TYR A 196 -14.71 -7.46 -12.42
C TYR A 196 -14.80 -8.69 -11.50
N ASN A 197 -13.64 -9.19 -11.07
CA ASN A 197 -13.50 -10.38 -10.24
C ASN A 197 -12.39 -10.18 -9.20
N PHE A 198 -12.43 -10.97 -8.12
CA PHE A 198 -11.39 -10.99 -7.10
C PHE A 198 -10.62 -12.31 -7.09
N ARG A 199 -9.33 -12.25 -6.76
CA ARG A 199 -8.50 -13.43 -6.48
C ARG A 199 -7.63 -13.20 -5.25
N GLY A 200 -7.29 -14.28 -4.54
CA GLY A 200 -6.38 -14.24 -3.38
C GLY A 200 -7.10 -14.46 -2.05
N PRO A 201 -6.32 -14.53 -0.95
CA PRO A 201 -6.82 -14.92 0.37
C PRO A 201 -7.46 -13.77 1.18
N GLY A 202 -7.47 -12.54 0.67
CA GLY A 202 -8.00 -11.38 1.39
C GLY A 202 -9.52 -11.34 1.48
N ASN A 203 -10.06 -10.69 2.51
CA ASN A 203 -11.48 -10.36 2.57
C ASN A 203 -11.77 -9.20 1.59
N THR A 204 -12.65 -9.44 0.64
CA THR A 204 -12.95 -8.53 -0.47
C THR A 204 -14.28 -7.80 -0.34
N GLU A 205 -15.06 -8.03 0.72
CA GLU A 205 -16.40 -7.46 0.89
C GLU A 205 -16.41 -5.93 0.86
N ASP A 206 -15.53 -5.27 1.62
CA ASP A 206 -15.40 -3.80 1.65
C ASP A 206 -15.05 -3.22 0.27
N ILE A 207 -14.14 -3.88 -0.44
CA ILE A 207 -13.67 -3.43 -1.76
C ILE A 207 -14.74 -3.66 -2.81
N LYS A 208 -15.42 -4.81 -2.74
CA LYS A 208 -16.55 -5.16 -3.60
C LYS A 208 -17.67 -4.13 -3.46
N GLU A 209 -18.05 -3.80 -2.24
CA GLU A 209 -19.09 -2.81 -1.97
C GLU A 209 -18.76 -1.44 -2.57
N LYS A 210 -17.51 -1.00 -2.42
CA LYS A 210 -17.01 0.26 -3.01
C LYS A 210 -17.02 0.26 -4.54
N ILE A 211 -16.70 -0.88 -5.18
CA ILE A 211 -16.75 -1.03 -6.63
C ILE A 211 -18.21 -1.06 -7.12
N ASP A 212 -19.07 -1.88 -6.51
CA ASP A 212 -20.48 -2.00 -6.87
C ASP A 212 -21.22 -0.67 -6.72
N THR A 213 -20.95 0.05 -5.64
CA THR A 213 -21.53 1.38 -5.41
C THR A 213 -21.06 2.37 -6.49
N TYR A 214 -19.79 2.31 -6.89
CA TYR A 214 -19.25 3.15 -7.96
C TYR A 214 -19.87 2.83 -9.32
N LEU A 215 -20.04 1.56 -9.65
CA LEU A 215 -20.66 1.12 -10.90
C LEU A 215 -22.12 1.55 -11.00
N ASN A 216 -22.87 1.46 -9.90
CA ASN A 216 -24.29 1.78 -9.87
C ASN A 216 -24.59 3.27 -9.76
N LYS A 217 -23.81 4.01 -8.94
CA LYS A 217 -24.11 5.41 -8.59
C LYS A 217 -23.10 6.42 -9.16
N GLY A 218 -21.95 5.96 -9.66
CA GLY A 218 -20.93 6.82 -10.29
C GLY A 218 -20.10 7.68 -9.32
N PHE A 219 -20.29 7.56 -7.99
CA PHE A 219 -19.59 8.39 -6.99
C PHE A 219 -18.52 7.60 -6.23
N LYS A 220 -17.35 8.24 -6.00
CA LYS A 220 -16.22 7.63 -5.28
C LYS A 220 -16.49 7.61 -3.77
N GLN A 221 -16.86 6.45 -3.26
CA GLN A 221 -17.13 6.24 -1.85
C GLN A 221 -15.83 6.17 -1.03
N ILE A 222 -15.76 6.89 0.09
CA ILE A 222 -14.59 6.89 0.98
C ILE A 222 -14.66 5.70 1.96
N LEU A 223 -15.85 5.45 2.52
CA LEU A 223 -16.09 4.41 3.53
C LEU A 223 -17.20 3.46 3.05
N SER A 224 -17.04 2.14 3.18
CA SER A 224 -18.17 1.21 2.96
C SER A 224 -19.32 1.51 3.92
N ASN A 225 -20.55 1.10 3.60
CA ASN A 225 -21.70 1.35 4.46
C ASN A 225 -21.55 0.69 5.84
N GLN A 226 -20.90 -0.48 5.91
CA GLN A 226 -20.62 -1.14 7.18
C GLN A 226 -19.69 -0.29 8.06
N VAL A 227 -18.60 0.21 7.48
CA VAL A 227 -17.67 1.09 8.20
C VAL A 227 -18.33 2.43 8.51
N GLU A 228 -19.08 3.02 7.58
CA GLU A 228 -19.86 4.25 7.79
C GLU A 228 -20.78 4.12 9.02
N ASN A 229 -21.49 3.00 9.16
CA ASN A 229 -22.35 2.76 10.31
C ASN A 229 -21.54 2.66 11.61
N ASN A 230 -20.40 1.98 11.60
CA ASN A 230 -19.52 1.92 12.77
C ASN A 230 -19.00 3.31 13.17
N PHE A 231 -18.64 4.15 12.19
CA PHE A 231 -18.21 5.53 12.44
C PHE A 231 -19.34 6.40 13.00
N LYS A 232 -20.60 6.22 12.56
CA LYS A 232 -21.76 6.90 13.17
C LYS A 232 -21.90 6.54 14.64
N TYR A 233 -21.88 5.25 14.96
CA TYR A 233 -21.96 4.80 16.35
C TYR A 233 -20.80 5.31 17.19
N LEU A 234 -19.58 5.27 16.65
CA LEU A 234 -18.39 5.80 17.31
C LEU A 234 -18.51 7.30 17.58
N SER A 235 -18.98 8.09 16.61
CA SER A 235 -19.20 9.53 16.80
C SER A 235 -20.22 9.81 17.91
N ILE A 236 -21.35 9.10 17.91
CA ILE A 236 -22.38 9.22 18.95
C ILE A 236 -21.80 8.91 20.34
N VAL A 237 -21.03 7.82 20.46
CA VAL A 237 -20.40 7.42 21.73
C VAL A 237 -19.38 8.47 22.20
N LEU A 238 -18.51 8.95 21.31
CA LEU A 238 -17.53 9.99 21.62
C LEU A 238 -18.21 11.30 22.05
N PHE A 239 -19.33 11.67 21.42
CA PHE A 239 -20.11 12.83 21.78
C PHE A 239 -20.74 12.71 23.17
N ILE A 240 -21.37 11.57 23.49
CA ILE A 240 -21.98 11.31 24.82
C ILE A 240 -20.91 11.32 25.91
N ILE A 241 -19.78 10.64 25.70
CA ILE A 241 -18.68 10.62 26.66
C ILE A 241 -18.09 12.02 26.84
N GLY A 242 -17.81 12.72 25.73
CA GLY A 242 -17.25 14.07 25.77
C GLY A 242 -18.15 15.07 26.49
N THR A 243 -19.46 15.04 26.22
CA THR A 243 -20.43 15.91 26.92
C THR A 243 -20.57 15.57 28.39
N THR A 244 -20.52 14.28 28.76
CA THR A 244 -20.53 13.84 30.15
C THR A 244 -19.29 14.32 30.91
N ILE A 245 -18.09 14.20 30.31
CA ILE A 245 -16.84 14.68 30.89
C ILE A 245 -16.84 16.21 31.02
N ALA A 246 -17.33 16.93 30.02
CA ALA A 246 -17.45 18.39 30.08
C ALA A 246 -18.43 18.83 31.18
N TYR A 247 -19.50 18.06 31.40
CA TYR A 247 -20.47 18.33 32.47
C TYR A 247 -19.88 18.06 33.86
N THR A 248 -19.17 16.95 34.06
CA THR A 248 -18.56 16.63 35.37
C THR A 248 -17.38 17.54 35.71
N ALA A 249 -16.65 18.02 34.70
CA ALA A 249 -15.53 18.95 34.87
C ALA A 249 -15.95 20.43 34.83
N LYS A 250 -17.26 20.74 34.84
CA LYS A 250 -17.80 22.10 34.67
C LYS A 250 -17.15 23.13 35.59
N ASP A 251 -17.01 22.82 36.88
CA ASP A 251 -16.47 23.75 37.87
C ASP A 251 -14.98 24.04 37.64
N VAL A 252 -14.23 23.02 37.21
CA VAL A 252 -12.80 23.14 36.86
C VAL A 252 -12.63 23.98 35.59
N ILE A 253 -13.50 23.76 34.59
CA ILE A 253 -13.53 24.54 33.34
C ILE A 253 -13.88 26.01 33.62
N GLU A 254 -14.87 26.27 34.49
CA GLU A 254 -15.27 27.64 34.87
C GLU A 254 -14.13 28.37 35.60
N SER A 255 -13.45 27.68 36.51
CA SER A 255 -12.28 28.21 37.21
C SER A 255 -11.11 28.51 36.25
N ALA A 256 -10.82 27.60 35.32
CA ALA A 256 -9.77 27.78 34.32
C ALA A 256 -10.08 28.95 33.36
N TYR A 257 -11.34 29.15 32.99
CA TYR A 257 -11.79 30.28 32.17
C TYR A 257 -11.59 31.62 32.90
N LYS A 258 -12.01 31.72 34.17
CA LYS A 258 -11.83 32.94 34.99
C LYS A 258 -10.37 33.34 35.16
N ASN A 259 -9.46 32.35 35.15
CA ASN A 259 -8.03 32.55 35.30
C ASN A 259 -7.25 32.66 33.97
N ASN A 260 -7.93 32.76 32.82
CA ASN A 260 -7.32 32.78 31.47
C ASN A 260 -6.42 31.56 31.14
N LEU A 261 -6.63 30.41 31.78
CA LEU A 261 -5.85 29.18 31.59
C LEU A 261 -6.55 28.21 30.62
N PHE A 262 -6.89 28.68 29.42
CA PHE A 262 -7.65 27.91 28.41
C PHE A 262 -7.03 26.56 28.01
N ILE A 263 -5.70 26.44 28.06
CA ILE A 263 -4.98 25.19 27.75
C ILE A 263 -5.41 24.03 28.66
N VAL A 264 -5.78 24.32 29.91
CA VAL A 264 -6.24 23.30 30.87
C VAL A 264 -7.58 22.70 30.45
N CYS A 265 -8.39 23.44 29.67
CA CYS A 265 -9.69 22.98 29.19
C CYS A 265 -9.58 22.02 27.98
N LEU A 266 -8.48 22.09 27.23
CA LEU A 266 -8.26 21.36 25.98
C LEU A 266 -8.50 19.85 26.08
N PRO A 267 -7.95 19.10 27.06
CA PRO A 267 -8.19 17.66 27.20
C PRO A 267 -9.67 17.29 27.41
N PHE A 268 -10.48 18.16 28.01
CA PHE A 268 -11.91 17.88 28.23
C PHE A 268 -12.74 17.99 26.95
N PHE A 269 -12.27 18.75 25.96
CA PHE A 269 -12.96 18.95 24.67
C PHE A 269 -12.44 18.07 23.54
N VAL A 270 -11.28 17.41 23.69
CA VAL A 270 -10.67 16.56 22.63
C VAL A 270 -11.65 15.53 22.09
N MET A 271 -12.44 14.88 22.95
CA MET A 271 -13.40 13.84 22.53
C MET A 271 -14.58 14.41 21.74
N ILE A 272 -15.06 15.60 22.11
CA ILE A 272 -16.11 16.31 21.37
C ILE A 272 -15.57 16.76 20.01
N ILE A 273 -14.35 17.32 19.97
CA ILE A 273 -13.69 17.72 18.72
C ILE A 273 -13.48 16.50 17.80
N ALA A 274 -13.07 15.36 18.35
CA ALA A 274 -12.91 14.12 17.58
C ALA A 274 -14.24 13.63 16.97
N SER A 275 -15.34 13.72 17.71
CA SER A 275 -16.69 13.42 17.17
C SER A 275 -17.07 14.35 16.02
N PHE A 276 -16.87 15.66 16.16
CA PHE A 276 -17.15 16.61 15.07
C PHE A 276 -16.33 16.35 13.81
N ILE A 277 -15.05 15.97 13.96
CA ILE A 277 -14.20 15.61 12.82
C ILE A 277 -14.78 14.40 12.07
N ILE A 278 -15.22 13.38 12.80
CA ILE A 278 -15.85 12.18 12.21
C ILE A 278 -17.15 12.56 11.47
N ASP A 279 -18.00 13.38 12.09
CA ASP A 279 -19.27 13.80 11.49
C ASP A 279 -19.06 14.63 10.21
N ILE A 280 -18.07 15.54 10.20
CA ILE A 280 -17.69 16.29 8.99
C ILE A 280 -17.29 15.33 7.87
N TRP A 281 -16.56 14.26 8.19
CA TRP A 281 -16.15 13.25 7.23
C TRP A 281 -17.33 12.48 6.64
N LEU A 282 -18.29 12.07 7.47
CA LEU A 282 -19.52 11.39 7.06
C LEU A 282 -20.41 12.30 6.20
N ILE A 283 -20.56 13.57 6.58
CA ILE A 283 -21.33 14.56 5.82
C ILE A 283 -20.68 14.82 4.47
N ALA A 284 -19.34 14.93 4.42
CA ALA A 284 -18.61 15.12 3.17
C ALA A 284 -18.84 13.96 2.18
N ASP A 285 -18.88 12.71 2.65
CA ASP A 285 -19.18 11.55 1.81
C ASP A 285 -20.62 11.59 1.27
N LYS A 286 -21.61 11.95 2.11
CA LYS A 286 -23.02 12.12 1.68
C LYS A 286 -23.26 13.29 0.73
N LEU A 287 -22.56 14.40 0.92
CA LEU A 287 -22.65 15.55 0.00
C LEU A 287 -22.12 15.19 -1.39
N ARG A 288 -21.05 14.37 -1.45
CA ARG A 288 -20.54 13.85 -2.72
C ARG A 288 -21.55 12.94 -3.40
N GLU A 289 -22.23 12.05 -2.67
CA GLU A 289 -23.31 11.21 -3.25
C GLU A 289 -24.43 12.05 -3.89
N ARG A 290 -24.91 13.11 -3.21
CA ARG A 290 -26.01 13.94 -3.73
C ARG A 290 -25.67 14.70 -5.02
N LYS A 291 -24.41 15.12 -5.19
CA LYS A 291 -23.96 15.87 -6.38
C LYS A 291 -24.09 15.06 -7.69
N TYR A 292 -24.13 13.73 -7.61
CA TYR A 292 -24.24 12.85 -8.78
C TYR A 292 -25.64 12.26 -8.99
N ARG A 293 -26.60 12.58 -8.12
CA ARG A 293 -28.03 12.21 -8.26
C ARG A 293 -28.89 13.33 -8.87
N GLY A 294 -28.27 14.42 -9.31
CA GLY A 294 -28.93 15.54 -10.02
C GLY A 294 -29.02 15.29 -11.51
#